data_AF-A0AAW2J228-F1
#
_entry.id   AF-A0AAW2J228-F1
#
_cell.length_a   1.000
_cell.length_b   1.000
_cell.length_c   1.000
_cell.angle_alpha   90.00
_cell.angle_beta   90.00
_cell.angle_gamma   90.00
#
_symmetry.space_group_name_H-M   'P 1'
#
loop_
_entity.id
_entity.type
_entity.pdbx_description
1 polymer ?
#
loop_
_entity_poly.entity_id
_entity_poly.type
_entity_poly.pdbx_seq_one_letter_code
_entity_poly.pdbx_strand_id
1 'polypeptide(L)' 'MAYMEEIIEEGPWLFQGQPIVLQAWEQGLSLRRQKHSQIPVWIRIRHLPMEYWTVDGLSAVASGVGIPLLHR' A
#
# COMPACT_ATOMS: atom_id res chain seq x y z
N MET A 1 -18.75 4.78 5.26
CA MET A 1 -17.57 4.34 6.03
C MET A 1 -16.66 3.48 5.17
N ALA A 2 -17.14 2.35 4.62
CA ALA A 2 -16.35 1.46 3.74
C ALA A 2 -15.66 2.17 2.55
N TYR A 3 -16.37 3.05 1.83
CA TYR A 3 -15.81 3.77 0.68
C TYR A 3 -14.61 4.67 1.02
N MET A 4 -14.58 5.25 2.22
CA MET A 4 -13.51 6.16 2.60
C MET A 4 -12.25 5.40 3.04
N GLU A 5 -12.43 4.21 3.59
CA GLU A 5 -11.37 3.28 3.96
C GLU A 5 -10.72 2.69 2.70
N GLU A 6 -11.53 2.31 1.71
CA GLU A 6 -11.08 1.87 0.38
C GLU A 6 -10.18 2.92 -0.29
N ILE A 7 -10.60 4.20 -0.32
CA ILE A 7 -9.76 5.29 -0.85
C ILE A 7 -8.48 5.49 -0.05
N ILE A 8 -8.47 5.29 1.27
CA ILE A 8 -7.25 5.45 2.04
C ILE A 8 -6.25 4.33 1.72
N GLU A 9 -6.75 3.11 1.50
CA GLU A 9 -5.95 1.91 1.25
C GLU A 9 -5.55 1.71 -0.23
N GLU A 10 -6.25 2.34 -1.17
CA GLU A 10 -6.07 2.14 -2.62
C GLU A 10 -4.75 2.64 -3.23
N GLY A 11 -3.80 3.19 -2.45
CA GLY A 11 -2.46 3.40 -3.02
C GLY A 11 -1.42 4.02 -2.11
N PRO A 12 -0.16 4.11 -2.59
CA PRO A 12 0.67 5.25 -2.32
C PRO A 12 0.18 6.43 -3.17
N TRP A 13 -0.41 7.42 -2.51
CA TRP A 13 -0.92 8.62 -3.16
C TRP A 13 0.24 9.54 -3.54
N LEU A 14 0.21 10.13 -4.74
CA LEU A 14 1.23 11.08 -5.18
C LEU A 14 0.64 12.48 -5.30
N PHE A 15 1.29 13.45 -4.66
CA PHE A 15 1.04 14.88 -4.87
C PHE A 15 2.31 15.53 -5.39
N GLN A 16 2.27 16.08 -6.60
CA GLN A 16 3.45 16.65 -7.28
C GLN A 16 4.65 15.68 -7.37
N GLY A 17 4.37 14.39 -7.59
CA GLY A 17 5.39 13.35 -7.64
C GLY A 17 6.02 12.99 -6.28
N GLN A 18 5.48 13.51 -5.18
CA GLN A 18 5.89 13.15 -3.82
C GLN A 18 4.84 12.22 -3.19
N PRO A 19 5.25 11.13 -2.53
CA PRO A 19 4.32 10.25 -1.83
C PRO A 19 3.71 10.94 -0.63
N ILE A 20 2.39 10.80 -0.49
CA ILE A 20 1.60 11.25 0.65
C ILE A 20 0.88 10.05 1.26
N VAL A 21 0.67 10.09 2.57
CA VAL A 21 -0.15 9.12 3.31
C VAL A 21 -1.47 9.80 3.62
N LEU A 22 -2.59 9.16 3.26
CA LEU A 22 -3.91 9.65 3.63
C LEU A 22 -4.25 9.21 5.05
N GLN A 23 -4.90 10.10 5.79
CA GLN A 23 -5.43 9.81 7.13
C GLN A 23 -6.88 10.24 7.16
N ALA A 24 -7.77 9.36 7.63
CA ALA A 24 -9.16 9.70 7.86
C ALA A 24 -9.25 10.88 8.83
N TRP A 25 -10.06 11.87 8.49
CA TRP A 25 -10.28 13.00 9.38
C TRP A 25 -11.13 12.57 10.57
N GLU A 26 -10.74 13.03 11.77
CA GLU A 26 -11.50 12.86 13.01
C GLU A 26 -11.44 14.15 13.84
N GLN A 27 -12.44 14.39 14.69
CA GLN A 27 -12.48 15.57 15.53
C GLN A 27 -11.33 15.51 16.56
N GLY A 28 -10.50 16.55 16.61
CA GLY A 28 -9.35 16.62 17.52
C GLY A 28 -8.05 16.00 16.94
N LEU A 29 -8.05 15.62 15.66
CA LEU A 29 -6.88 15.11 14.96
C LEU A 29 -5.70 16.09 15.04
N SER A 30 -4.60 15.66 15.66
CA SER A 30 -3.36 16.42 15.73
C SER A 30 -2.49 16.08 14.52
N LEU A 31 -2.28 17.07 13.64
CA LEU A 31 -1.38 16.96 12.49
C LEU A 31 0.08 16.92 12.94
N ARG A 32 0.48 15.81 13.56
CA ARG A 32 1.88 15.52 13.86
C ARG A 32 2.46 14.79 12.66
N ARG A 33 3.70 15.11 12.28
CA ARG A 33 4.47 14.24 11.37
C ARG A 33 4.56 12.87 12.02
N GLN A 34 3.75 11.93 11.55
CA GLN A 34 3.96 10.55 11.91
C GLN A 34 5.35 10.17 11.39
N LYS A 35 6.18 9.62 12.27
CA LYS A 35 7.44 9.01 11.85
C LYS A 35 7.09 7.72 11.13
N HIS A 36 6.78 7.81 9.84
CA HIS A 36 6.66 6.64 9.00
C HIS A 36 8.07 6.05 8.83
N SER A 37 8.33 4.91 9.47
CA SER A 37 9.58 4.16 9.29
C SER A 37 9.58 3.34 7.99
N GLN A 38 8.39 3.12 7.41
CA GLN A 38 8.15 2.35 6.20
C GLN A 38 7.06 3.01 5.37
N ILE A 39 7.14 2.88 4.04
CA ILE A 39 6.13 3.37 3.09
C ILE A 39 5.72 2.22 2.17
N PRO A 40 4.42 2.07 1.84
CA PRO A 40 3.99 1.14 0.81
C PRO A 40 4.50 1.61 -0.56
N VAL A 41 4.92 0.67 -1.40
CA VAL A 41 5.35 0.94 -2.77
C VAL A 41 4.69 -0.05 -3.72
N TRP A 42 4.29 0.42 -4.89
CA TRP A 42 3.83 -0.46 -5.96
C TRP A 42 5.00 -1.01 -6.74
N ILE A 43 5.07 -2.33 -6.86
CA ILE A 43 6.08 -3.02 -7.65
C ILE A 43 5.42 -3.70 -8.84
N ARG A 44 6.12 -3.67 -9.98
CA ARG A 44 5.69 -4.40 -11.18
C ARG A 44 6.59 -5.62 -11.39
N ILE A 45 6.07 -6.80 -11.08
CA ILE A 45 6.77 -8.07 -11.29
C ILE A 45 6.63 -8.44 -12.77
N ARG A 46 7.75 -8.48 -13.50
CA ARG A 46 7.77 -8.84 -14.93
C ARG A 46 8.07 -10.33 -15.10
N HIS A 47 7.48 -10.94 -16.13
CA HIS A 47 7.73 -12.33 -16.50
C HIS A 47 7.38 -13.35 -15.39
N LEU A 48 6.35 -13.05 -14.58
CA LEU A 48 5.88 -13.97 -13.55
C LEU A 48 5.20 -15.19 -14.21
N PRO A 49 5.70 -16.43 -13.97
CA PRO A 49 5.06 -17.63 -14.50
C PRO A 49 3.61 -17.78 -14.01
N MET A 50 2.74 -18.36 -14.85
CA MET A 50 1.29 -18.45 -14.59
C MET A 50 0.95 -19.17 -13.27
N GLU A 51 1.75 -20.16 -12.88
CA GLU A 51 1.58 -20.91 -11.63
C GLU A 51 1.67 -20.05 -10.36
N TYR A 52 2.33 -18.89 -10.43
CA TYR A 52 2.44 -17.96 -9.30
C TYR A 52 1.33 -16.90 -9.27
N TRP A 53 0.37 -16.92 -10.21
CA TRP A 53 -0.80 -16.02 -10.21
C TRP A 53 -1.88 -16.46 -9.22
N THR A 54 -1.46 -16.74 -7.99
CA THR A 54 -2.31 -17.02 -6.84
C THR A 54 -1.94 -16.05 -5.72
N VAL A 55 -2.82 -15.86 -4.73
CA VAL A 55 -2.51 -14.99 -3.58
C VAL A 55 -1.22 -15.44 -2.89
N ASP A 56 -1.05 -16.74 -2.69
CA ASP A 56 0.14 -17.31 -2.05
C ASP A 56 1.38 -17.17 -2.95
N GLY A 57 1.26 -17.40 -4.25
CA GLY A 57 2.35 -17.24 -5.22
C GLY A 57 2.83 -15.79 -5.32
N LEU A 58 1.91 -14.84 -5.42
CA LEU A 58 2.21 -13.41 -5.44
C LEU A 58 2.85 -12.95 -4.13
N SER A 59 2.32 -13.40 -2.98
CA SER A 59 2.86 -13.11 -1.66
C SER A 59 4.29 -13.65 -1.52
N ALA A 60 4.53 -14.89 -1.93
CA ALA A 60 5.85 -15.51 -1.89
C ALA A 60 6.88 -14.74 -2.72
N VAL A 61 6.53 -14.34 -3.95
CA VAL A 61 7.44 -13.57 -4.82
C VAL A 61 7.67 -12.16 -4.28
N ALA A 62 6.61 -11.46 -3.85
CA ALA A 62 6.72 -10.11 -3.28
C ALA A 62 7.52 -10.09 -1.96
N SER A 63 7.53 -11.20 -1.20
CA SER A 63 8.28 -11.32 0.05
C SER A 63 9.79 -11.15 -0.13
N GLY A 64 10.32 -11.40 -1.33
CA GLY A 64 11.71 -11.14 -1.67
C GLY A 64 12.08 -9.65 -1.73
N VAL A 65 11.08 -8.77 -1.84
CA VAL A 65 11.27 -7.31 -1.90
C VAL A 65 10.95 -6.64 -0.55
N GLY A 66 9.95 -7.15 0.18
CA GLY A 66 9.51 -6.58 1.45
C GLY A 66 8.33 -7.32 2.04
N ILE A 67 7.54 -6.65 2.89
CA ILE A 67 6.31 -7.23 3.45
C ILE A 67 5.18 -7.00 2.44
N PRO A 68 4.60 -8.06 1.84
CA PRO A 68 3.53 -7.90 0.85
C PRO A 68 2.26 -7.34 1.52
N LEU A 69 1.67 -6.33 0.89
CA LEU A 69 0.37 -5.77 1.25
C LEU A 69 -0.63 -6.17 0.15
N LEU A 70 -1.04 -7.44 0.14
CA LEU A 70 -2.12 -7.91 -0.73
C LEU A 70 -3.45 -7.82 0.05
N HIS A 71 -4.36 -6.97 -0.42
CA HIS A 71 -5.75 -7.00 0.02
C HIS A 71 -6.52 -8.12 -0.72
N ARG A 72 -7.46 -8.77 -0.03
CA ARG A 72 -8.38 -9.77 -0.60
C ARG A 72 -9.63 -9.09 -1.15
#